data_AF-X1QB24-F1
#
_entry.id   AF-X1QB24-F1
#
_cell.length_a   1.000
_cell.length_b   1.000
_cell.length_c   1.000
_cell.angle_alpha   90.00
_cell.angle_beta   90.00
_cell.angle_gamma   90.00
#
_symmetry.space_group_name_H-M   'P 1'
#
loop_
_entity.id
_entity.type
_entity.pdbx_description
1 polymer ?
#
loop_
_entity_poly.entity_id
_entity_poly.type
_entity_poly.pdbx_seq_one_letter_code
_entity_poly.pdbx_strand_id
1 'polypeptide(L)' 'MSVEYLNVTDAALYADVERITLYRWIQKGVTYRGQLFYLTAVSIAGQYHIEEHDLDR' A
#
# COMPACT_ATOMS: atom_id res chain seq x y z
N MET A 1 -20.87 2.88 -1.79
CA MET A 1 -19.52 3.03 -2.34
C MET A 1 -18.80 1.72 -2.06
N SER A 2 -18.36 1.00 -3.09
CA SER A 2 -17.51 -0.19 -2.91
C SER A 2 -16.10 0.28 -2.63
N VAL A 3 -15.47 -0.28 -1.59
CA VAL A 3 -14.05 -0.09 -1.33
C VAL A 3 -13.32 -1.17 -2.13
N GLU A 4 -12.45 -0.78 -3.05
CA GLU A 4 -11.66 -1.71 -3.85
C GLU A 4 -10.30 -1.95 -3.18
N TYR A 5 -10.02 -3.23 -2.97
CA TYR A 5 -8.80 -3.70 -2.34
C TYR A 5 -7.94 -4.40 -3.39
N LEU A 6 -6.76 -3.85 -3.64
CA LEU A 6 -5.77 -4.41 -4.53
C LEU A 6 -4.83 -5.33 -3.75
N ASN A 7 -4.48 -6.49 -4.29
CA ASN A 7 -3.36 -7.25 -3.74
C ASN A 7 -2.05 -6.49 -3.99
N VAL A 8 -0.96 -6.89 -3.32
CA VAL A 8 0.35 -6.22 -3.44
C VAL A 8 0.87 -6.15 -4.88
N THR A 9 0.56 -7.12 -5.74
CA THR A 9 1.02 -7.12 -7.14
C THR A 9 0.29 -6.05 -7.95
N ASP A 10 -1.02 -5.99 -7.83
CA ASP A 10 -1.84 -5.02 -8.57
C ASP A 10 -1.61 -3.60 -8.05
N ALA A 11 -1.49 -3.43 -6.73
CA ALA A 11 -1.12 -2.15 -6.12
C ALA A 11 0.25 -1.65 -6.59
N ALA A 12 1.22 -2.56 -6.77
CA ALA A 12 2.56 -2.21 -7.23
C ALA A 12 2.55 -1.74 -8.69
N LEU A 13 1.75 -2.40 -9.52
CA LEU A 13 1.53 -1.99 -10.91
C LEU A 13 0.79 -0.64 -10.99
N TYR A 14 -0.22 -0.45 -10.15
CA TYR A 14 -0.99 0.79 -10.08
C TYR A 14 -0.11 1.99 -9.70
N ALA A 15 0.70 1.84 -8.66
CA ALA A 15 1.58 2.90 -8.14
C ALA A 15 2.92 3.03 -8.89
N ASP A 16 3.16 2.21 -9.94
CA ASP A 16 4.42 2.13 -10.69
C ASP A 16 5.67 1.98 -9.78
N VAL A 17 5.59 1.05 -8.82
CA VAL A 17 6.68 0.74 -7.89
C VAL A 17 6.92 -0.75 -7.80
N GLU A 18 8.12 -1.15 -7.32
CA GLU A 18 8.37 -2.54 -7.01
C GLU A 18 7.52 -3.02 -5.81
N ARG A 19 7.09 -4.30 -5.84
CA ARG A 19 6.35 -4.93 -4.72
C ARG A 19 7.06 -4.77 -3.37
N ILE A 20 8.40 -4.82 -3.36
CA ILE A 20 9.22 -4.64 -2.15
C ILE A 20 9.03 -3.26 -1.51
N THR A 21 8.75 -2.24 -2.33
CA THR A 21 8.50 -0.87 -1.88
C THR A 21 7.20 -0.79 -1.09
N LEU A 22 6.14 -1.46 -1.56
CA LEU A 22 4.87 -1.54 -0.81
C LEU A 22 5.06 -2.23 0.54
N TYR A 23 5.76 -3.37 0.59
CA TYR A 23 6.07 -4.03 1.88
C TYR A 23 6.84 -3.10 2.83
N ARG A 24 7.77 -2.29 2.31
CA ARG A 24 8.50 -1.30 3.11
C ARG A 24 7.59 -0.18 3.60
N TRP A 25 6.70 0.35 2.77
CA TRP A 25 5.75 1.38 3.19
C TRP A 25 4.75 0.87 4.23
N ILE A 26 4.32 -0.39 4.13
CA ILE A 26 3.47 -1.03 5.14
C ILE A 26 4.21 -1.20 6.47
N GLN A 27 5.43 -1.74 6.44
CA GLN A 27 6.15 -2.12 7.66
C GLN A 27 6.93 -0.98 8.32
N LYS A 28 7.51 -0.09 7.51
CA LYS A 28 8.45 0.96 7.95
C LYS A 28 7.93 2.36 7.69
N GLY A 29 6.91 2.49 6.84
CA GLY A 29 6.43 3.79 6.40
C GLY A 29 7.37 4.51 5.45
N VAL A 30 7.03 5.75 5.14
CA VAL A 30 7.77 6.71 4.33
C VAL A 30 7.80 8.06 5.04
N THR A 31 8.96 8.69 5.09
CA THR A 31 9.10 10.03 5.68
C THR A 31 8.90 11.09 4.60
N TYR A 32 7.90 11.95 4.77
CA TYR A 32 7.65 13.10 3.91
C TYR A 32 7.59 14.38 4.75
N ARG A 33 8.43 15.37 4.40
CA ARG A 33 8.54 16.67 5.12
C ARG A 33 8.75 16.53 6.64
N GLY A 34 9.51 15.53 7.06
CA GLY A 34 9.80 15.25 8.48
C GLY A 34 8.70 14.50 9.22
N GLN A 35 7.59 14.16 8.56
CA GLN A 35 6.50 13.37 9.11
C GLN A 35 6.51 11.95 8.53
N LEU A 36 6.26 10.96 9.38
CA LEU A 36 6.23 9.54 9.01
C LEU A 36 4.80 9.12 8.65
N PHE A 37 4.63 8.57 7.45
CA PHE A 37 3.38 8.03 6.94
C PHE A 37 3.51 6.53 6.74
N TYR A 38 2.44 5.78 6.97
CA TYR A 38 2.40 4.34 6.73
C TYR A 38 1.35 4.03 5.68
N LEU A 39 1.64 3.05 4.82
CA LEU A 39 0.64 2.51 3.91
C LEU A 39 -0.23 1.52 4.69
N THR A 40 -1.54 1.76 4.72
CA THR A 40 -2.48 0.86 5.39
C THR A 40 -2.71 -0.37 4.52
N ALA A 41 -2.70 -1.55 5.14
CA ALA A 41 -3.03 -2.80 4.46
C ALA A 41 -3.81 -3.71 5.39
N VAL A 42 -4.76 -4.45 4.82
CA VAL A 42 -5.50 -5.52 5.50
C VAL A 42 -4.93 -6.87 5.08
N SER A 43 -4.94 -7.85 6.00
CA SER A 43 -4.53 -9.23 5.68
C SER A 43 -5.76 -10.08 5.43
N ILE A 44 -5.90 -10.59 4.20
CA ILE A 44 -6.96 -11.51 3.80
C ILE A 44 -6.29 -12.80 3.34
N ALA A 45 -6.62 -13.92 3.99
CA ALA A 45 -6.00 -15.23 3.74
C ALA A 45 -4.44 -15.21 3.79
N GLY A 46 -3.85 -14.36 4.64
CA GLY A 46 -2.40 -14.25 4.80
C GLY A 46 -1.71 -13.39 3.74
N GLN A 47 -2.45 -12.70 2.88
CA GLN A 47 -1.93 -11.78 1.88
C GLN A 47 -2.37 -10.34 2.18
N TYR A 48 -1.44 -9.40 2.05
CA TYR A 48 -1.76 -7.98 2.17
C TYR A 48 -2.59 -7.52 0.98
N HIS A 49 -3.62 -6.75 1.31
CA HIS A 49 -4.45 -6.02 0.37
C HIS A 49 -4.47 -4.55 0.80
N ILE A 50 -4.39 -3.66 -0.18
CA ILE A 50 -4.26 -2.22 -0.03
C ILE A 50 -5.47 -1.59 -0.68
N GLU A 51 -6.08 -0.63 0.01
CA GLU A 51 -7.18 0.15 -0.58
C GLU A 51 -6.63 1.04 -1.69
N GLU A 52 -7.23 1.01 -2.88
CA GLU A 52 -6.75 1.77 -4.04
C GLU A 52 -6.62 3.27 -3.74
N HIS A 53 -7.58 3.83 -2.99
CA HIS A 53 -7.58 5.24 -2.59
C HIS A 53 -6.37 5.64 -1.72
N ASP A 54 -5.72 4.70 -1.03
CA ASP A 54 -4.50 4.97 -0.27
C ASP A 54 -3.26 5.11 -1.17
N LEU A 55 -3.34 4.71 -2.45
CA LEU A 55 -2.27 4.83 -3.45
C LEU A 55 -2.34 6.14 -4.26
N ASP A 56 -3.50 6.81 -4.27
CA ASP A 56 -3.78 8.01 -5.08
C ASP A 56 -3.32 9.35 -4.45
N ARG A 57 -2.58 9.32 -3.33
CA ARG A 57 -2.31 10.49 -2.49
C ARG A 57 -0.90 11.06 -2.57
#